data_AF-X1PJX4-F1
#
_entry.id   AF-X1PJX4-F1
#
_cell.length_a   1.000
_cell.length_b   1.000
_cell.length_c   1.000
_cell.angle_alpha   90.00
_cell.angle_beta   90.00
_cell.angle_gamma   90.00
#
_symmetry.space_group_name_H-M   'P 1'
#
loop_
_entity.id
_entity.type
_entity.pdbx_description
1 polymer ?
#
loop_
_entity_poly.entity_id
_entity_poly.type
_entity_poly.pdbx_seq_one_letter_code
_entity_poly.pdbx_strand_id
1 'polypeptide(L)'
;SIRFDSFLDILNWFVEPLAETGERIGVPKLQIDFETCTDEYLNTYCKRDVEIELENFKRFIKFLEANTISRLCYTRGSTAMAAYLFRHYNKRIYIHNNKEAIELERDSYRGGRTECFYLGELKDDDYYIVDVNSLYPFVMRNNLYPVKYEKILSEVTPLALRQSIKDRAAIAKVLIETDEPVYAVRRERTIFPTGRFWVTLTTAELRYALEHNHVVKVERAVFYEQANIFKSYVDTFYTLRQEFKSAGVAEYVELCKKMLNSLYGKFGQKAEIWEKIGDSPNERDR
;
A
#
# COMPACT_ATOMS: atom_id res chain seq x y z
N SER A 1 -8.24 25.94 30.92
CA SER A 1 -7.14 25.51 30.03
C SER A 1 -7.73 24.68 28.91
N ILE A 2 -7.37 24.95 27.66
CA ILE A 2 -7.72 24.06 26.54
C ILE A 2 -6.79 22.86 26.66
N ARG A 3 -7.34 21.68 26.95
CA ARG A 3 -6.57 20.44 27.01
C ARG A 3 -6.43 19.95 25.56
N PHE A 4 -5.24 20.09 24.98
CA PHE A 4 -4.94 19.51 23.68
C PHE A 4 -4.62 18.03 23.91
N ASP A 5 -5.63 17.18 23.81
CA ASP A 5 -5.47 15.75 24.10
C ASP A 5 -4.79 14.99 22.95
N SER A 6 -4.66 15.58 21.75
CA SER A 6 -3.99 14.97 20.60
C SER A 6 -3.54 16.00 19.55
N PHE A 7 -2.34 15.84 19.01
CA PHE A 7 -1.85 16.58 17.83
C PHE A 7 -1.93 15.68 16.59
N LEU A 8 -2.41 16.23 15.48
CA LEU A 8 -2.48 15.55 14.19
C LEU A 8 -1.62 16.29 13.17
N ASP A 9 -0.74 15.56 12.49
CA ASP A 9 -0.03 16.07 11.32
C ASP A 9 -0.88 15.83 10.06
N ILE A 10 -1.27 16.92 9.41
CA ILE A 10 -2.17 16.94 8.25
C ILE A 10 -1.49 16.38 6.99
N LEU A 11 -0.15 16.37 6.93
CA LEU A 11 0.61 15.77 5.83
C LEU A 11 0.43 14.25 5.77
N ASN A 12 -0.04 13.61 6.85
CA ASN A 12 -0.45 12.20 6.81
C ASN A 12 -1.63 11.94 5.85
N TRP A 13 -2.35 13.00 5.46
CA TRP A 13 -3.53 12.99 4.61
C TRP A 13 -3.31 13.71 3.28
N PHE A 14 -2.84 14.96 3.37
CA PHE A 14 -2.69 15.87 2.25
C PHE A 14 -1.21 16.18 2.03
N VAL A 15 -0.54 15.31 1.27
CA VAL A 15 0.85 15.54 0.84
C VAL A 15 0.84 16.43 -0.39
N GLU A 16 0.66 17.73 -0.16
CA GLU A 16 0.77 18.80 -1.15
C GLU A 16 1.11 20.12 -0.45
N PRO A 17 1.72 21.10 -1.14
CA PRO A 17 1.93 22.44 -0.59
C PRO A 17 0.59 23.10 -0.20
N LEU A 18 0.59 23.85 0.92
CA LEU A 18 -0.62 24.52 1.40
C LEU A 18 -1.24 25.48 0.36
N ALA A 19 -0.41 26.10 -0.48
CA ALA A 19 -0.88 26.93 -1.58
C ALA A 19 -1.73 26.14 -2.58
N GLU A 20 -1.30 24.94 -2.97
CA GLU A 20 -2.06 24.06 -3.87
C GLU A 20 -3.36 23.58 -3.22
N THR A 21 -3.33 23.24 -1.92
CA THR A 21 -4.54 22.96 -1.13
C THR A 21 -5.52 24.13 -1.20
N GLY A 22 -5.03 25.36 -0.95
CA GLY A 22 -5.83 26.58 -0.96
C GLY A 22 -6.51 26.82 -2.30
N GLU A 23 -5.77 26.74 -3.40
CA GLU A 23 -6.34 26.84 -4.75
C GLU A 23 -7.40 25.76 -5.00
N ARG A 24 -7.11 24.50 -4.64
CA ARG A 24 -8.01 23.37 -4.82
C ARG A 24 -9.34 23.52 -4.07
N ILE A 25 -9.31 24.13 -2.87
CA ILE A 25 -10.52 24.34 -2.07
C ILE A 25 -11.19 25.70 -2.28
N GLY A 26 -10.61 26.58 -3.13
CA GLY A 26 -11.11 27.92 -3.37
C GLY A 26 -10.83 28.92 -2.24
N VAL A 27 -9.81 28.66 -1.43
CA VAL A 27 -9.32 29.51 -0.34
C VAL A 27 -7.84 29.80 -0.61
N PRO A 28 -7.50 30.70 -1.56
CA PRO A 28 -6.12 30.90 -1.99
C PRO A 28 -5.25 31.39 -0.84
N LYS A 29 -4.01 30.90 -0.80
CA LYS A 29 -2.99 31.32 0.17
C LYS A 29 -2.52 32.73 -0.18
N LEU A 30 -2.33 33.57 0.84
CA LEU A 30 -1.76 34.91 0.66
C LEU A 30 -0.27 34.80 0.31
N GLN A 31 0.25 35.79 -0.44
CA GLN A 31 1.69 35.95 -0.65
C GLN A 31 2.27 36.80 0.47
N ILE A 32 3.49 36.51 0.92
CA ILE A 32 4.16 37.28 1.98
C ILE A 32 5.65 37.39 1.69
N ASP A 33 6.20 38.56 1.96
CA ASP A 33 7.63 38.78 2.09
C ASP A 33 7.93 38.93 3.59
N PHE A 34 8.63 37.94 4.16
CA PHE A 34 8.92 37.89 5.59
C PHE A 34 9.93 38.95 6.05
N GLU A 35 10.68 39.55 5.13
CA GLU A 35 11.65 40.60 5.48
C GLU A 35 10.98 41.96 5.65
N THR A 36 9.84 42.17 4.99
CA THR A 36 9.22 43.50 4.87
C THR A 36 7.79 43.57 5.40
N CYS A 37 7.16 42.45 5.77
CA CYS A 37 5.76 42.44 6.23
C CYS A 37 5.58 43.13 7.59
N THR A 38 4.41 43.75 7.78
CA THR A 38 3.98 44.24 9.10
C THR A 38 3.44 43.10 9.97
N ASP A 39 3.49 43.25 11.29
CA ASP A 39 2.91 42.28 12.23
C ASP A 39 1.40 42.06 11.99
N GLU A 40 0.67 43.10 11.57
CA GLU A 40 -0.75 43.03 11.25
C GLU A 40 -1.02 42.18 10.00
N TYR A 41 -0.20 42.35 8.94
CA TYR A 41 -0.29 41.52 7.75
C TYR A 41 0.16 40.09 8.02
N LEU A 42 1.22 39.90 8.81
CA LEU A 42 1.69 38.59 9.23
C LEU A 42 0.61 37.82 10.01
N ASN A 43 -0.13 38.48 10.91
CA ASN A 43 -1.27 37.89 11.60
C ASN A 43 -2.36 37.44 10.61
N THR A 44 -2.70 38.30 9.66
CA THR A 44 -3.69 37.99 8.60
C THR A 44 -3.25 36.81 7.74
N TYR A 45 -1.98 36.76 7.34
CA TYR A 45 -1.36 35.65 6.60
C TYR A 45 -1.42 34.34 7.39
N CYS A 46 -0.98 34.35 8.65
CA CYS A 46 -1.02 33.17 9.52
C CYS A 46 -2.45 32.66 9.73
N LYS A 47 -3.42 33.57 9.87
CA LYS A 47 -4.83 33.21 9.99
C LYS A 47 -5.35 32.54 8.71
N ARG A 48 -4.98 33.06 7.53
CA ARG A 48 -5.35 32.43 6.24
C ARG A 48 -4.78 31.01 6.13
N ASP A 49 -3.55 30.78 6.55
CA ASP A 49 -2.94 29.44 6.52
C ASP A 49 -3.74 28.44 7.36
N VAL A 50 -4.15 28.84 8.57
CA VAL A 50 -4.98 28.01 9.45
C VAL A 50 -6.38 27.81 8.89
N GLU A 51 -6.97 28.83 8.26
CA GLU A 51 -8.27 28.73 7.60
C GLU A 51 -8.26 27.69 6.47
N ILE A 52 -7.21 27.66 5.65
CA ILE A 52 -7.07 26.68 4.56
C ILE A 52 -7.05 25.25 5.13
N GLU A 53 -6.22 25.01 6.16
CA GLU A 53 -6.11 23.69 6.78
C GLU A 53 -7.42 23.25 7.45
N LEU A 54 -8.07 24.16 8.18
CA LEU A 54 -9.32 23.88 8.86
C LEU A 54 -10.42 23.51 7.87
N GLU A 55 -10.56 24.26 6.77
CA GLU A 55 -11.57 23.98 5.75
C GLU A 55 -11.29 22.68 4.99
N ASN A 56 -10.04 22.42 4.63
CA ASN A 56 -9.65 21.15 4.00
C ASN A 56 -9.96 19.95 4.91
N PHE A 57 -9.66 20.06 6.22
CA PHE A 57 -9.93 18.99 7.17
C PHE A 57 -11.43 18.77 7.42
N LYS A 58 -12.22 19.85 7.52
CA LYS A 58 -13.69 19.76 7.62
C LYS A 58 -14.29 19.04 6.42
N ARG A 59 -13.83 19.33 5.20
CA ARG A 59 -14.29 18.66 3.99
C ARG A 59 -13.97 17.18 4.00
N PHE A 60 -12.80 16.81 4.53
CA PHE A 60 -12.42 15.43 4.70
C PHE A 60 -13.26 14.68 5.74
N ILE A 61 -13.52 15.28 6.92
CA ILE A 61 -14.44 14.71 7.91
C ILE A 61 -15.83 14.52 7.29
N LYS A 62 -16.35 15.55 6.60
CA LYS A 62 -17.64 15.48 5.90
C LYS A 62 -17.66 14.36 4.87
N PHE A 63 -16.57 14.16 4.12
CA PHE A 63 -16.45 13.03 3.19
C PHE A 63 -16.57 11.68 3.91
N LEU A 64 -15.88 11.51 5.05
CA LEU A 64 -15.95 10.26 5.82
C LEU A 64 -17.36 9.99 6.36
N GLU A 65 -18.00 11.01 6.95
CA GLU A 65 -19.31 10.90 7.57
C GLU A 65 -20.43 10.72 6.53
N ALA A 66 -20.50 11.60 5.52
CA ALA A 66 -21.56 11.60 4.52
C ALA A 66 -21.58 10.31 3.68
N ASN A 67 -20.41 9.68 3.48
CA ASN A 67 -20.30 8.43 2.73
C ASN A 67 -20.23 7.20 3.64
N THR A 68 -20.37 7.36 4.97
CA THR A 68 -20.33 6.28 5.97
C THR A 68 -19.08 5.39 5.80
N ILE A 69 -17.93 6.02 5.60
CA ILE A 69 -16.68 5.33 5.25
C ILE A 69 -16.01 4.72 6.48
N SER A 70 -15.65 5.56 7.46
CA SER A 70 -15.00 5.14 8.69
C SER A 70 -14.91 6.30 9.68
N ARG A 71 -14.48 6.00 10.90
CA ARG A 71 -13.94 7.02 11.80
C ARG A 71 -12.66 7.64 11.23
N LEU A 72 -12.34 8.86 11.66
CA LEU A 72 -11.04 9.50 11.45
C LEU A 72 -9.94 8.75 12.24
N CYS A 73 -8.79 8.53 11.62
CA CYS A 73 -7.58 8.01 12.29
C CYS A 73 -6.39 8.94 12.05
N TYR A 74 -5.23 8.64 12.66
CA TYR A 74 -4.02 9.46 12.54
C TYR A 74 -3.45 9.56 11.13
N THR A 75 -3.67 8.54 10.28
CA THR A 75 -3.12 8.48 8.93
C THR A 75 -4.13 7.95 7.92
N ARG A 76 -3.91 8.27 6.64
CA ARG A 76 -4.68 7.68 5.53
C ARG A 76 -4.69 6.17 5.52
N GLY A 77 -3.56 5.52 5.81
CA GLY A 77 -3.47 4.06 5.88
C GLY A 77 -4.30 3.49 7.02
N SER A 78 -4.23 4.08 8.21
CA SER A 78 -5.03 3.64 9.36
C SER A 78 -6.53 3.83 9.13
N THR A 79 -6.93 4.90 8.45
CA THR A 79 -8.33 5.13 8.07
C THR A 79 -8.79 4.17 6.98
N ALA A 80 -7.96 3.90 5.97
CA ALA A 80 -8.25 2.88 4.96
C ALA A 80 -8.49 1.51 5.62
N MET A 81 -7.66 1.13 6.59
CA MET A 81 -7.86 -0.08 7.38
C MET A 81 -9.12 -0.03 8.24
N ALA A 82 -9.43 1.12 8.88
CA ALA A 82 -10.65 1.28 9.65
C ALA A 82 -11.90 1.13 8.77
N ALA A 83 -11.91 1.71 7.57
CA ALA A 83 -12.97 1.54 6.58
C ALA A 83 -13.11 0.08 6.15
N TYR A 84 -11.98 -0.58 5.89
CA TYR A 84 -11.95 -1.99 5.54
C TYR A 84 -12.57 -2.87 6.63
N LEU A 85 -12.16 -2.70 7.89
CA LEU A 85 -12.68 -3.45 9.02
C LEU A 85 -14.16 -3.15 9.30
N PHE A 86 -14.59 -1.92 9.06
CA PHE A 86 -15.95 -1.48 9.35
C PHE A 86 -17.00 -2.12 8.42
N ARG A 87 -16.71 -2.23 7.12
CA ARG A 87 -17.72 -2.65 6.11
C ARG A 87 -17.26 -3.72 5.13
N HIS A 88 -15.98 -4.02 5.06
CA HIS A 88 -15.42 -4.86 3.99
C HIS A 88 -14.76 -6.15 4.50
N TYR A 89 -14.62 -6.32 5.82
CA TYR A 89 -14.16 -7.56 6.46
C TYR A 89 -15.23 -8.65 6.43
N ASN A 90 -15.46 -9.23 5.25
CA ASN A 90 -16.48 -10.24 4.99
C ASN A 90 -15.98 -11.69 5.15
N LYS A 91 -14.66 -11.89 5.18
CA LYS A 91 -14.00 -13.19 5.38
C LYS A 91 -13.05 -13.10 6.55
N ARG A 92 -13.14 -14.07 7.46
CA ARG A 92 -12.22 -14.16 8.60
C ARG A 92 -10.79 -14.41 8.11
N ILE A 93 -9.88 -13.55 8.55
CA ILE A 93 -8.44 -13.68 8.34
C ILE A 93 -7.84 -14.24 9.62
N TYR A 94 -7.14 -15.37 9.52
CA TYR A 94 -6.52 -16.08 10.62
C TYR A 94 -5.05 -15.70 10.71
N ILE A 95 -4.61 -15.40 11.92
CA ILE A 95 -3.22 -15.06 12.23
C ILE A 95 -2.54 -16.31 12.79
N HIS A 96 -1.34 -16.62 12.30
CA HIS A 96 -0.47 -17.66 12.83
C HIS A 96 0.86 -17.09 13.31
N ASN A 97 1.59 -17.88 14.09
CA ASN A 97 2.91 -17.54 14.62
C ASN A 97 4.01 -18.54 14.19
N ASN A 98 3.75 -19.35 13.15
CA ASN A 98 4.76 -20.24 12.59
C ASN A 98 5.93 -19.43 12.01
N LYS A 99 7.10 -19.53 12.66
CA LYS A 99 8.29 -18.73 12.34
C LYS A 99 8.81 -18.98 10.93
N GLU A 100 8.90 -20.24 10.51
CA GLU A 100 9.42 -20.61 9.18
C GLU A 100 8.52 -20.11 8.05
N ALA A 101 7.21 -20.11 8.26
CA ALA A 101 6.26 -19.54 7.31
C ALA A 101 6.41 -18.01 7.22
N ILE A 102 6.52 -17.33 8.36
CA ILE A 102 6.72 -15.88 8.43
C ILE A 102 8.03 -15.46 7.73
N GLU A 103 9.09 -16.25 7.86
CA GLU A 103 10.36 -16.01 7.15
C GLU A 103 10.16 -16.02 5.62
N LEU A 104 9.43 -17.00 5.08
CA LEU A 104 9.11 -17.06 3.65
C LEU A 104 8.19 -15.92 3.21
N GLU A 105 7.17 -15.59 4.01
CA GLU A 105 6.28 -14.45 3.74
C GLU A 105 7.07 -13.15 3.60
N ARG A 106 8.01 -12.90 4.52
CA ARG A 106 8.84 -11.68 4.50
C ARG A 106 9.89 -11.69 3.39
N ASP A 107 10.48 -12.84 3.08
CA ASP A 107 11.44 -12.98 1.98
C ASP A 107 10.77 -12.81 0.59
N SER A 108 9.50 -13.18 0.47
CA SER A 108 8.70 -13.00 -0.75
C SER A 108 8.18 -11.57 -0.95
N TYR A 109 8.09 -10.76 0.11
CA TYR A 109 7.51 -9.42 0.03
C TYR A 109 8.46 -8.42 -0.66
N ARG A 110 8.07 -7.92 -1.84
CA ARG A 110 8.88 -7.05 -2.72
C ARG A 110 8.06 -5.88 -3.25
N GLY A 111 8.75 -4.82 -3.66
CA GLY A 111 8.14 -3.65 -4.30
C GLY A 111 7.92 -3.86 -5.80
N GLY A 112 7.50 -2.79 -6.49
CA GLY A 112 7.38 -2.79 -7.96
C GLY A 112 8.73 -2.93 -8.66
N ARG A 113 8.69 -3.40 -9.91
CA ARG A 113 9.85 -3.47 -10.80
C ARG A 113 10.23 -2.07 -11.28
N THR A 114 11.42 -1.62 -10.92
CA THR A 114 11.99 -0.36 -11.38
C THR A 114 13.42 -0.63 -11.83
N GLU A 115 13.63 -0.71 -13.14
CA GLU A 115 14.97 -0.87 -13.74
C GLU A 115 15.05 -0.14 -15.08
N CYS A 116 16.28 0.00 -15.58
CA CYS A 116 16.52 0.58 -16.89
C CYS A 116 16.42 -0.52 -17.96
N PHE A 117 15.36 -0.48 -18.76
CA PHE A 117 15.14 -1.46 -19.84
C PHE A 117 15.95 -1.14 -21.11
N TYR A 118 16.45 0.09 -21.24
CA TYR A 118 17.24 0.53 -22.38
C TYR A 118 18.29 1.56 -21.93
N LEU A 119 19.56 1.32 -22.25
CA LEU A 119 20.68 2.22 -21.98
C LEU A 119 21.18 2.83 -23.28
N GLY A 120 21.11 4.16 -23.39
CA GLY A 120 21.59 4.90 -24.55
C GLY A 120 20.64 6.02 -24.93
N GLU A 121 20.93 6.64 -26.07
CA GLU A 121 20.06 7.67 -26.64
C GLU A 121 18.92 7.01 -27.41
N LEU A 122 17.72 7.54 -27.18
CA LEU A 122 16.54 7.29 -27.96
C LEU A 122 16.54 8.32 -29.10
N LYS A 123 16.68 7.85 -30.36
CA LYS A 123 16.73 8.70 -31.57
C LYS A 123 15.37 9.35 -31.85
N ASP A 124 15.30 10.19 -32.88
CA ASP A 124 14.06 10.81 -33.38
C ASP A 124 13.06 9.76 -33.89
N ASP A 125 12.32 9.15 -32.98
CA ASP A 125 11.26 8.16 -33.20
C ASP A 125 10.10 8.43 -32.21
N ASP A 126 8.95 7.79 -32.43
CA ASP A 126 7.78 7.96 -31.57
C ASP A 126 7.83 7.03 -30.35
N TYR A 127 7.84 7.63 -29.16
CA TYR A 127 7.81 6.91 -27.88
C TYR A 127 6.48 7.09 -27.17
N TYR A 128 5.94 5.99 -26.64
CA TYR A 128 4.66 5.96 -25.95
C TYR A 128 4.86 5.57 -24.48
N ILE A 129 4.19 6.29 -23.57
CA ILE A 129 4.12 5.96 -22.15
C ILE A 129 2.72 5.42 -21.86
N VAL A 130 2.65 4.20 -21.34
CA VAL A 130 1.40 3.53 -20.96
C VAL A 130 1.42 3.27 -19.45
N ASP A 131 0.32 3.60 -18.76
CA ASP A 131 0.15 3.40 -17.31
C ASP A 131 -1.12 2.59 -17.03
N VAL A 132 -1.05 1.71 -16.03
CA VAL A 132 -2.19 0.90 -15.60
C VAL A 132 -3.03 1.68 -14.60
N ASN A 133 -4.27 1.96 -15.00
CA ASN A 133 -5.26 2.60 -14.14
C ASN A 133 -5.45 1.85 -12.81
N SER A 134 -4.94 2.43 -11.72
CA SER A 134 -5.08 1.89 -10.36
C SER A 134 -4.61 0.43 -10.25
N LEU A 135 -3.38 0.14 -10.68
CA LEU A 135 -2.78 -1.20 -10.71
C LEU A 135 -3.04 -2.03 -9.43
N TYR A 136 -2.64 -1.54 -8.25
CA TYR A 136 -2.82 -2.29 -6.99
C TYR A 136 -4.30 -2.57 -6.69
N PRO A 137 -5.21 -1.58 -6.70
CA PRO A 137 -6.65 -1.83 -6.59
C PRO A 137 -7.20 -2.84 -7.61
N PHE A 138 -6.75 -2.78 -8.87
CA PHE A 138 -7.17 -3.74 -9.89
C PHE A 138 -6.74 -5.16 -9.52
N VAL A 139 -5.50 -5.35 -9.08
CA VAL A 139 -4.98 -6.65 -8.61
C VAL A 139 -5.75 -7.11 -7.37
N MET A 140 -5.93 -6.24 -6.36
CA MET A 140 -6.72 -6.48 -5.13
C MET A 140 -8.12 -7.00 -5.44
N ARG A 141 -8.81 -6.36 -6.39
CA ARG A 141 -10.19 -6.69 -6.73
C ARG A 141 -10.34 -8.05 -7.38
N ASN A 142 -9.39 -8.44 -8.22
CA ASN A 142 -9.57 -9.54 -9.17
C ASN A 142 -8.85 -10.84 -8.79
N ASN A 143 -8.20 -10.89 -7.62
CA ASN A 143 -7.42 -12.04 -7.18
C ASN A 143 -7.86 -12.60 -5.82
N LEU A 144 -7.37 -13.81 -5.52
CA LEU A 144 -7.51 -14.47 -4.22
C LEU A 144 -6.23 -14.26 -3.40
N TYR A 145 -6.41 -14.10 -2.09
CA TYR A 145 -5.36 -13.78 -1.13
C TYR A 145 -5.34 -14.79 0.01
N PRO A 146 -4.17 -15.09 0.60
CA PRO A 146 -4.08 -15.99 1.75
C PRO A 146 -4.88 -15.44 2.92
N VAL A 147 -5.74 -16.27 3.51
CA VAL A 147 -6.57 -15.91 4.67
C VAL A 147 -6.34 -16.80 5.88
N LYS A 148 -5.75 -18.00 5.70
CA LYS A 148 -5.48 -18.92 6.80
C LYS A 148 -4.35 -19.86 6.44
N TYR A 149 -3.34 -19.92 7.30
CA TYR A 149 -2.27 -20.91 7.21
C TYR A 149 -2.85 -22.33 7.35
N GLU A 150 -2.46 -23.21 6.43
CA GLU A 150 -2.78 -24.64 6.51
C GLU A 150 -1.58 -25.44 7.01
N LYS A 151 -0.46 -25.37 6.29
CA LYS A 151 0.72 -26.19 6.56
C LYS A 151 1.95 -25.66 5.82
N ILE A 152 3.12 -26.04 6.34
CA ILE A 152 4.41 -25.96 5.67
C ILE A 152 4.91 -27.37 5.37
N LEU A 153 5.51 -27.55 4.20
CA LEU A 153 6.09 -28.82 3.75
C LEU A 153 7.50 -28.58 3.22
N SER A 154 8.41 -29.50 3.55
CA SER A 154 9.75 -29.58 2.97
C SER A 154 9.77 -30.54 1.79
N GLU A 155 10.69 -30.33 0.84
CA GLU A 155 10.95 -31.24 -0.29
C GLU A 155 9.71 -31.55 -1.16
N VAL A 156 8.89 -30.54 -1.43
CA VAL A 156 7.71 -30.67 -2.30
C VAL A 156 8.13 -30.90 -3.75
N THR A 157 7.49 -31.82 -4.47
CA THR A 157 7.77 -31.97 -5.90
C THR A 157 7.15 -30.82 -6.70
N PRO A 158 7.74 -30.37 -7.83
CA PRO A 158 7.12 -29.37 -8.69
C PRO A 158 5.69 -29.73 -9.12
N LEU A 159 5.43 -31.02 -9.33
CA LEU A 159 4.09 -31.54 -9.65
C LEU A 159 3.10 -31.37 -8.49
N ALA A 160 3.49 -31.74 -7.26
CA ALA A 160 2.65 -31.56 -6.09
C ALA A 160 2.36 -30.07 -5.81
N LEU A 161 3.36 -29.21 -6.01
CA LEU A 161 3.21 -27.75 -5.92
C LEU A 161 2.21 -27.24 -6.97
N ARG A 162 2.36 -27.64 -8.23
CA ARG A 162 1.44 -27.30 -9.33
C ARG A 162 -0.01 -27.71 -9.02
N GLN A 163 -0.21 -28.89 -8.45
CA GLN A 163 -1.55 -29.35 -8.07
C GLN A 163 -2.13 -28.51 -6.93
N SER A 164 -1.32 -28.20 -5.91
CA SER A 164 -1.75 -27.47 -4.71
C SER A 164 -2.14 -26.02 -4.99
N ILE A 165 -1.46 -25.32 -5.91
CA ILE A 165 -1.74 -23.90 -6.22
C ILE A 165 -3.01 -23.66 -7.06
N LYS A 166 -3.71 -24.73 -7.45
CA LYS A 166 -5.00 -24.64 -8.15
C LYS A 166 -6.10 -24.11 -7.23
N ASP A 167 -6.12 -24.58 -5.99
CA ASP A 167 -7.16 -24.29 -5.00
C ASP A 167 -6.61 -23.57 -3.75
N ARG A 168 -5.28 -23.55 -3.53
CA ARG A 168 -4.62 -22.85 -2.42
C ARG A 168 -3.75 -21.69 -2.88
N ALA A 169 -3.54 -20.73 -1.98
CA ALA A 169 -2.41 -19.82 -2.11
C ALA A 169 -1.14 -20.50 -1.58
N ALA A 170 0.02 -20.16 -2.14
CA ALA A 170 1.29 -20.72 -1.71
C ALA A 170 2.43 -19.69 -1.74
N ILE A 171 3.41 -19.91 -0.88
CA ILE A 171 4.72 -19.26 -0.92
C ILE A 171 5.76 -20.37 -0.85
N ALA A 172 6.70 -20.39 -1.78
CA ALA A 172 7.70 -21.45 -1.83
C ALA A 172 9.09 -20.93 -2.17
N LYS A 173 10.10 -21.48 -1.50
CA LYS A 173 11.50 -21.27 -1.85
C LYS A 173 11.91 -22.32 -2.87
N VAL A 174 12.25 -21.86 -4.06
CA VAL A 174 12.47 -22.69 -5.25
C VAL A 174 13.82 -22.37 -5.88
N LEU A 175 14.46 -23.41 -6.40
CA LEU A 175 15.55 -23.28 -7.35
C LEU A 175 14.91 -23.14 -8.71
N ILE A 176 15.18 -22.01 -9.36
CA ILE A 176 14.71 -21.74 -10.72
C ILE A 176 15.87 -21.76 -11.70
N GLU A 177 15.55 -22.06 -12.95
CA GLU A 177 16.41 -21.93 -14.11
C GLU A 177 15.60 -21.28 -15.23
N THR A 178 16.03 -20.10 -15.68
CA THR A 178 15.30 -19.30 -16.68
C THR A 178 16.26 -18.41 -17.45
N ASP A 179 15.94 -18.12 -18.71
CA ASP A 179 16.58 -17.09 -19.53
C ASP A 179 15.83 -15.74 -19.46
N GLU A 180 14.76 -15.66 -18.67
CA GLU A 180 13.91 -14.46 -18.57
C GLU A 180 14.14 -13.67 -17.27
N PRO A 181 14.33 -12.33 -17.34
CA PRO A 181 14.53 -11.49 -16.15
C PRO A 181 13.17 -11.13 -15.52
N VAL A 182 12.47 -12.13 -14.95
CA VAL A 182 11.09 -11.97 -14.44
C VAL A 182 10.96 -12.16 -12.94
N TYR A 183 11.92 -12.82 -12.28
CA TYR A 183 11.87 -13.08 -10.84
C TYR A 183 12.71 -12.09 -10.06
N ALA A 184 12.05 -11.32 -9.20
CA ALA A 184 12.72 -10.35 -8.35
C ALA A 184 13.52 -11.06 -7.23
N VAL A 185 14.81 -10.73 -7.11
CA VAL A 185 15.70 -11.20 -6.05
C VAL A 185 16.23 -10.01 -5.28
N ARG A 186 16.13 -10.05 -3.95
CA ARG A 186 16.71 -9.03 -3.06
C ARG A 186 18.19 -9.32 -2.81
N ARG A 187 19.04 -8.36 -3.16
CA ARG A 187 20.46 -8.25 -2.78
C ARG A 187 20.67 -6.88 -2.13
N GLU A 188 21.77 -6.19 -2.42
CA GLU A 188 21.91 -4.76 -2.08
C GLU A 188 20.80 -3.91 -2.73
N ARG A 189 20.37 -4.32 -3.93
CA ARG A 189 19.22 -3.78 -4.65
C ARG A 189 18.31 -4.94 -5.09
N THR A 190 17.09 -4.62 -5.51
CA THR A 190 16.23 -5.61 -6.18
C THR A 190 16.73 -5.79 -7.60
N ILE A 191 17.04 -7.03 -7.98
CA ILE A 191 17.54 -7.41 -9.31
C ILE A 191 16.65 -8.49 -9.92
N PHE A 192 16.70 -8.64 -11.24
CA PHE A 192 15.94 -9.65 -12.01
C PHE A 192 16.90 -10.54 -12.80
N PRO A 193 17.64 -11.44 -12.12
CA PRO A 193 18.68 -12.23 -12.77
C PRO A 193 18.10 -13.32 -13.67
N THR A 194 18.90 -13.77 -14.63
CA THR A 194 18.68 -14.98 -15.43
C THR A 194 19.66 -16.07 -15.00
N GLY A 195 19.52 -17.27 -15.55
CA GLY A 195 20.28 -18.46 -15.18
C GLY A 195 19.64 -19.22 -14.03
N ARG A 196 20.47 -19.86 -13.19
CA ARG A 196 20.02 -20.75 -12.13
C ARG A 196 20.25 -20.16 -10.74
N PHE A 197 19.19 -19.97 -9.96
CA PHE A 197 19.28 -19.34 -8.64
C PHE A 197 18.11 -19.70 -7.71
N TRP A 198 18.33 -19.52 -6.40
CA TRP A 198 17.29 -19.66 -5.38
C TRP A 198 16.49 -18.37 -5.22
N VAL A 199 15.16 -18.50 -5.13
CA VAL A 199 14.24 -17.39 -4.87
C VAL A 199 12.99 -17.89 -4.15
N THR A 200 12.39 -17.03 -3.31
CA THR A 200 11.07 -17.31 -2.71
C THR A 200 9.97 -16.64 -3.51
N LEU A 201 9.01 -17.41 -4.01
CA LEU A 201 7.96 -16.93 -4.92
C LEU A 201 6.58 -17.10 -4.29
N THR A 202 5.69 -16.18 -4.60
CA THR A 202 4.26 -16.21 -4.25
C THR A 202 3.45 -16.94 -5.31
N THR A 203 2.17 -17.24 -5.04
CA THR A 203 1.28 -17.99 -5.94
C THR A 203 1.34 -17.54 -7.42
N ALA A 204 1.32 -16.23 -7.70
CA ALA A 204 1.32 -15.72 -9.07
C ALA A 204 2.65 -16.01 -9.79
N GLU A 205 3.77 -15.74 -9.12
CA GLU A 205 5.11 -16.02 -9.64
C GLU A 205 5.36 -17.53 -9.79
N LEU A 206 4.84 -18.35 -8.86
CA LEU A 206 4.92 -19.80 -8.91
C LEU A 206 4.12 -20.39 -10.09
N ARG A 207 2.93 -19.86 -10.38
CA ARG A 207 2.15 -20.26 -11.56
C ARG A 207 2.96 -20.03 -12.83
N TYR A 208 3.49 -18.82 -12.99
CA TYR A 208 4.33 -18.47 -14.14
C TYR A 208 5.54 -19.42 -14.24
N ALA A 209 6.27 -19.64 -13.14
CA ALA A 209 7.43 -20.52 -13.13
C ALA A 209 7.11 -21.98 -13.48
N LEU A 210 5.97 -22.48 -13.03
CA LEU A 210 5.55 -23.85 -13.36
C LEU A 210 5.06 -23.95 -14.81
N GLU A 211 4.31 -22.97 -15.31
CA GLU A 211 3.84 -22.94 -16.71
C GLU A 211 5.00 -22.93 -17.71
N HIS A 212 6.08 -22.23 -17.40
CA HIS A 212 7.28 -22.16 -18.24
C HIS A 212 8.35 -23.21 -17.88
N ASN A 213 8.06 -24.14 -16.97
CA ASN A 213 9.00 -25.17 -16.49
C ASN A 213 10.32 -24.63 -15.91
N HIS A 214 10.30 -23.41 -15.34
CA HIS A 214 11.47 -22.79 -14.71
C HIS A 214 11.81 -23.42 -13.35
N VAL A 215 10.89 -24.11 -12.68
CA VAL A 215 11.12 -24.69 -11.34
C VAL A 215 11.92 -25.99 -11.45
N VAL A 216 13.19 -25.95 -11.01
CA VAL A 216 14.08 -27.12 -10.93
C VAL A 216 13.88 -27.91 -9.65
N LYS A 217 13.78 -27.23 -8.50
CA LYS A 217 13.61 -27.86 -7.18
C LYS A 217 12.78 -26.96 -6.27
N VAL A 218 11.97 -27.57 -5.39
CA VAL A 218 11.33 -26.85 -4.28
C VAL A 218 12.02 -27.27 -2.98
N GLU A 219 12.55 -26.31 -2.23
CA GLU A 219 13.13 -26.58 -0.90
C GLU A 219 12.02 -26.74 0.13
N ARG A 220 11.11 -25.77 0.17
CA ARG A 220 9.99 -25.71 1.12
C ARG A 220 8.85 -24.87 0.56
N ALA A 221 7.62 -25.20 0.94
CA ALA A 221 6.42 -24.47 0.54
C ALA A 221 5.42 -24.35 1.70
N VAL A 222 4.83 -23.18 1.84
CA VAL A 222 3.72 -22.91 2.76
C VAL A 222 2.45 -22.77 1.95
N PHE A 223 1.36 -23.33 2.46
CA PHE A 223 0.05 -23.32 1.84
C PHE A 223 -0.99 -22.66 2.72
N TYR A 224 -1.92 -21.95 2.07
CA TYR A 224 -2.96 -21.18 2.73
C TYR A 224 -4.31 -21.40 2.05
N GLU A 225 -5.38 -21.42 2.85
CA GLU A 225 -6.71 -21.13 2.33
C GLU A 225 -6.70 -19.72 1.74
N GLN A 226 -7.44 -19.51 0.65
CA GLN A 226 -7.48 -18.23 -0.05
C GLN A 226 -8.90 -17.74 -0.27
N ALA A 227 -9.07 -16.41 -0.29
CA ALA A 227 -10.34 -15.78 -0.59
C ALA A 227 -10.13 -14.40 -1.22
N ASN A 228 -11.14 -13.90 -1.93
CA ASN A 228 -11.15 -12.51 -2.36
C ASN A 228 -11.60 -11.65 -1.18
N ILE A 229 -10.63 -11.02 -0.50
CA ILE A 229 -10.87 -10.20 0.68
C ILE A 229 -11.01 -8.72 0.36
N PHE A 230 -10.63 -8.26 -0.84
CA PHE A 230 -10.58 -6.83 -1.17
C PHE A 230 -11.65 -6.35 -2.15
N LYS A 231 -12.35 -7.24 -2.84
CA LYS A 231 -13.30 -6.88 -3.90
C LYS A 231 -14.35 -5.87 -3.45
N SER A 232 -15.00 -6.10 -2.31
CA SER A 232 -16.04 -5.20 -1.80
C SER A 232 -15.51 -3.79 -1.50
N TYR A 233 -14.29 -3.70 -0.93
CA TYR A 233 -13.60 -2.44 -0.67
C TYR A 233 -13.30 -1.70 -1.97
N VAL A 234 -12.65 -2.37 -2.92
CA VAL A 234 -12.26 -1.75 -4.19
C VAL A 234 -13.49 -1.31 -5.00
N ASP A 235 -14.52 -2.17 -5.10
CA ASP A 235 -15.76 -1.83 -5.81
C ASP A 235 -16.44 -0.59 -5.22
N THR A 236 -16.49 -0.48 -3.89
CA THR A 236 -17.10 0.67 -3.20
C THR A 236 -16.35 1.97 -3.48
N PHE A 237 -15.04 2.01 -3.22
CA PHE A 237 -14.27 3.25 -3.39
C PHE A 237 -14.08 3.63 -4.86
N TYR A 238 -14.01 2.64 -5.76
CA TYR A 238 -13.95 2.93 -7.20
C TYR A 238 -15.27 3.52 -7.71
N THR A 239 -16.42 3.00 -7.25
CA THR A 239 -17.74 3.53 -7.60
C THR A 239 -17.89 4.97 -7.12
N LEU A 240 -17.62 5.23 -5.83
CA LEU A 240 -17.61 6.59 -5.26
C LEU A 240 -16.69 7.52 -6.06
N ARG A 241 -15.50 7.04 -6.46
CA ARG A 241 -14.57 7.82 -7.28
C ARG A 241 -15.17 8.23 -8.62
N GLN A 242 -15.90 7.34 -9.30
CA GLN A 242 -16.54 7.66 -10.59
C GLN A 242 -17.72 8.61 -10.41
N GLU A 243 -18.49 8.46 -9.34
CA GLU A 243 -19.60 9.37 -9.00
C GLU A 243 -19.08 10.80 -8.76
N PHE A 244 -18.04 10.96 -7.93
CA PHE A 244 -17.44 12.28 -7.70
C PHE A 244 -16.77 12.85 -8.94
N LYS A 245 -16.19 12.01 -9.80
CA LYS A 245 -15.64 12.44 -11.08
C LYS A 245 -16.74 12.99 -12.00
N SER A 246 -17.88 12.30 -12.08
CA SER A 246 -19.03 12.72 -12.89
C SER A 246 -19.68 13.99 -12.34
N ALA A 247 -19.66 14.18 -11.02
CA ALA A 247 -20.16 15.38 -10.36
C ALA A 247 -19.18 16.57 -10.37
N GLY A 248 -17.97 16.40 -10.92
CA GLY A 248 -16.95 17.46 -10.94
C GLY A 248 -16.29 17.77 -9.59
N VAL A 249 -16.37 16.86 -8.61
CA VAL A 249 -15.83 17.05 -7.26
C VAL A 249 -14.43 16.46 -7.15
N ALA A 250 -13.44 17.13 -7.76
CA ALA A 250 -12.07 16.65 -7.90
C ALA A 250 -11.40 16.27 -6.56
N GLU A 251 -11.68 17.01 -5.50
CA GLU A 251 -11.17 16.72 -4.15
C GLU A 251 -11.54 15.32 -3.66
N TYR A 252 -12.80 14.92 -3.83
CA TYR A 252 -13.28 13.62 -3.38
C TYR A 252 -12.80 12.48 -4.30
N VAL A 253 -12.54 12.77 -5.58
CA VAL A 253 -11.86 11.82 -6.49
C VAL A 253 -10.48 11.45 -5.96
N GLU A 254 -9.69 12.43 -5.52
CA GLU A 254 -8.35 12.18 -4.97
C GLU A 254 -8.40 11.49 -3.60
N LEU A 255 -9.36 11.81 -2.73
CA LEU A 255 -9.57 11.08 -1.48
C LEU A 255 -9.90 9.60 -1.73
N CYS A 256 -10.83 9.29 -2.64
CA CYS A 256 -11.14 7.91 -3.00
C CYS A 256 -9.91 7.17 -3.55
N LYS A 257 -9.12 7.82 -4.42
CA LYS A 257 -7.86 7.27 -4.95
C LYS A 257 -6.85 6.99 -3.84
N LYS A 258 -6.68 7.90 -2.87
CA LYS A 258 -5.80 7.69 -1.71
C LYS A 258 -6.27 6.52 -0.86
N MET A 259 -7.58 6.37 -0.61
CA MET A 259 -8.13 5.24 0.15
C MET A 259 -7.86 3.91 -0.56
N LEU A 260 -8.12 3.83 -1.87
CA LEU A 260 -7.82 2.67 -2.71
C LEU A 260 -6.35 2.23 -2.62
N ASN A 261 -5.42 3.18 -2.68
CA ASN A 261 -3.99 2.90 -2.71
C ASN A 261 -3.36 2.71 -1.32
N SER A 262 -3.99 3.18 -0.23
CA SER A 262 -3.36 3.13 1.11
C SER A 262 -3.65 1.84 1.86
N LEU A 263 -4.70 1.09 1.47
CA LEU A 263 -5.10 -0.11 2.20
C LEU A 263 -4.05 -1.23 2.13
N TYR A 264 -3.52 -1.55 0.94
CA TYR A 264 -2.61 -2.70 0.78
C TYR A 264 -1.35 -2.56 1.63
N GLY A 265 -0.84 -1.32 1.79
CA GLY A 265 0.34 -1.04 2.61
C GLY A 265 0.17 -1.45 4.08
N LYS A 266 -1.06 -1.43 4.60
CA LYS A 266 -1.35 -1.89 5.96
C LYS A 266 -1.22 -3.40 6.13
N PHE A 267 -1.50 -4.18 5.09
CA PHE A 267 -1.31 -5.64 5.09
C PHE A 267 0.18 -6.02 5.01
N GLY A 268 1.01 -5.17 4.40
CA GLY A 268 2.47 -5.35 4.33
C GLY A 268 3.24 -4.81 5.54
N GLN A 269 2.58 -4.17 6.50
CA GLN A 269 3.24 -3.46 7.61
C GLN A 269 4.13 -4.41 8.44
N LYS A 270 5.30 -3.92 8.85
CA LYS A 270 6.17 -4.60 9.82
C LYS A 270 5.70 -4.28 11.23
N ALA A 271 5.74 -5.27 12.12
CA ALA A 271 5.63 -4.99 13.54
C ALA A 271 6.87 -4.21 13.98
N GLU A 272 6.67 -3.15 14.76
CA GLU A 272 7.77 -2.48 15.47
C GLU A 272 8.20 -3.37 16.62
N ILE A 273 9.49 -3.69 16.67
CA ILE A 273 10.09 -4.36 17.81
C ILE A 273 10.70 -3.26 18.66
N TRP A 274 10.03 -2.93 19.75
CA TRP A 274 10.56 -1.99 20.74
C TRP A 274 11.54 -2.73 21.62
N GLU A 275 12.82 -2.39 21.49
CA GLU A 275 13.87 -2.88 22.39
C GLU A 275 14.09 -1.86 23.50
N LYS A 276 14.00 -2.30 24.76
CA LYS A 276 14.28 -1.43 25.90
C LYS A 276 15.77 -1.15 25.95
N ILE A 277 16.15 0.09 25.60
CA ILE A 277 17.56 0.54 25.60
C ILE A 277 18.01 1.15 26.95
N GLY A 278 17.11 1.29 27.91
CA GLY A 278 17.40 1.82 29.25
C GLY A 278 16.14 2.25 30.01
N ASP A 279 16.31 2.62 31.27
CA ASP A 279 15.29 3.29 32.08
C ASP A 279 15.53 4.80 32.05
N SER A 280 14.48 5.58 31.78
CA SER A 280 14.54 7.04 31.86
C SER A 280 14.27 7.47 33.31
N PRO A 281 15.23 8.09 34.03
CA PRO A 281 15.00 8.49 35.40
C PRO A 281 13.89 9.55 35.49
N ASN A 282 12.86 9.27 36.28
CA ASN A 282 11.66 10.10 36.54
C ASN A 282 10.58 10.13 35.46
N GLU A 283 10.62 9.26 34.45
CA GLU A 283 9.47 9.08 33.56
C GLU A 283 8.41 8.20 34.28
N ARG A 284 7.17 8.70 34.40
CA ARG A 284 6.08 7.89 34.95
C ARG A 284 5.71 6.82 33.92
N ASP A 285 5.64 5.56 34.36
CA ASP A 285 5.11 4.47 33.54
C ASP A 285 3.77 4.87 32.92
N ARG A 286 3.67 4.70 31.60
CA ARG A 286 2.45 4.93 30.81
C ARG A 286 1.55 3.72 30.82
#